data_AF-A0AAD6SQY8-F1
#
_entry.id   AF-A0AAD6SQY8-F1
#
_cell.length_a   1.000
_cell.length_b   1.000
_cell.length_c   1.000
_cell.angle_alpha   90.00
_cell.angle_beta   90.00
_cell.angle_gamma   90.00
#
_symmetry.space_group_name_H-M   'P 1'
#
loop_
_entity.id
_entity.type
_entity.pdbx_description
1 polymer ?
#
loop_
_entity_poly.entity_id
_entity_poly.type
_entity_poly.pdbx_seq_one_letter_code
_entity_poly.pdbx_strand_id
1 'polypeptide(L)'
;MTSTTRRRSSRATASSNAAPLKSSAAAKRPKGAKKPAAKAAQKSTSSNLPSASSLLNNSQQTTDDWYKSPRTKKGYANYVKSGKSWLVDWTAEGRLDDEISSDAFDVITAQTPLALRALTAYKCEHLERGFASAEGLRSAFKDYFERVCGCQGDFWKYNDHTKKWEGNPVYESNFKAYYESLKNRHNRTGTAKQALPMLPSDLKIIMEYLDGEEAIKYFTVTQRLYFKAFVTTAFTLWTRNDELISLQVKDIKFNQRSKTGISYHEFSLIFRKTNKDPTKVQIYKVQADLVHPEIDCHTHLNAWKLHMEGLLGRPLSGSDYVFPAIASTGKLKFGECTSRSAFETLLETVVEKSNVMQGRNGKFTTHCFRRGGAQYRFLWADRKWSLKAVKWWGGWSSNENVGTLMRYLLDELMAYEEGFSDIMMDDRAVDRHETFMGEDETAPLRKADLLRLEGTLLAKLQGLIEKASSTGVIIPATASSSNIDTESIPSLTLPAVVRREESPAAPIQYIPQPTRIPETNTLDDALQYWEHGCPEKGLNVPLKDWSQQFKSSDYLKEAVKLGNIRFVCEEFTTHCGGNFIAFEAKYPGLRRKFTMLMKAVRAERKIRGDTKSRNRLK
;
A
#
# COMPACT_ATOMS: atom_id res chain seq x y z
N MET A 1 -53.30 9.41 -47.75
CA MET A 1 -54.75 9.43 -47.44
C MET A 1 -54.91 9.25 -45.93
N THR A 2 -55.55 10.23 -45.28
CA THR A 2 -56.34 10.17 -44.01
C THR A 2 -55.71 9.42 -42.81
N SER A 3 -55.20 10.04 -41.75
CA SER A 3 -55.85 10.87 -40.70
C SER A 3 -57.10 10.25 -40.06
N THR A 4 -57.32 10.57 -38.76
CA THR A 4 -58.51 10.38 -37.89
C THR A 4 -58.22 9.41 -36.72
N THR A 5 -57.97 9.81 -35.46
CA THR A 5 -58.69 10.66 -34.48
C THR A 5 -59.96 10.03 -33.87
N ARG A 6 -59.93 9.71 -32.56
CA ARG A 6 -61.01 9.89 -31.55
C ARG A 6 -60.54 9.28 -30.22
N ARG A 7 -60.47 9.95 -29.06
CA ARG A 7 -61.33 10.92 -28.32
C ARG A 7 -62.52 10.26 -27.61
N ARG A 8 -62.46 10.16 -26.28
CA ARG A 8 -63.48 10.51 -25.24
C ARG A 8 -63.04 9.91 -23.89
N SER A 9 -62.89 10.64 -22.78
CA SER A 9 -63.76 11.60 -22.06
C SER A 9 -64.67 10.94 -21.01
N SER A 10 -64.28 11.16 -19.74
CA SER A 10 -65.06 11.76 -18.65
C SER A 10 -66.15 11.00 -17.88
N ARG A 11 -66.05 11.24 -16.56
CA ARG A 11 -67.10 11.57 -15.55
C ARG A 11 -67.63 10.38 -14.73
N ALA A 12 -67.93 10.44 -13.43
CA ALA A 12 -67.60 11.17 -12.19
C ALA A 12 -68.70 10.82 -11.16
N THR A 13 -68.57 11.28 -9.90
CA THR A 13 -69.55 11.33 -8.76
C THR A 13 -69.52 10.11 -7.81
N ALA A 14 -69.56 10.21 -6.48
CA ALA A 14 -69.72 11.29 -5.48
C ALA A 14 -69.09 10.83 -4.14
N SER A 15 -68.27 11.63 -3.45
CA SER A 15 -68.57 12.49 -2.27
C SER A 15 -69.20 11.81 -1.04
N SER A 16 -68.45 11.74 0.08
CA SER A 16 -68.92 12.24 1.38
C SER A 16 -67.80 12.38 2.44
N ASN A 17 -67.63 13.62 2.89
CA ASN A 17 -67.48 14.07 4.30
C ASN A 17 -66.20 13.86 5.13
N ALA A 18 -65.63 15.03 5.43
CA ALA A 18 -65.31 15.57 6.75
C ALA A 18 -64.01 15.13 7.47
N ALA A 19 -63.07 16.08 7.51
CA ALA A 19 -61.99 16.14 8.49
C ALA A 19 -62.52 16.40 9.91
N PRO A 20 -61.71 16.12 10.94
CA PRO A 20 -61.16 17.27 11.67
C PRO A 20 -59.65 17.19 11.90
N LEU A 21 -59.03 18.39 11.88
CA LEU A 21 -57.68 18.65 12.34
C LEU A 21 -57.47 18.20 13.80
N LYS A 22 -56.27 17.68 14.10
CA LYS A 22 -55.57 17.93 15.38
C LYS A 22 -54.05 17.74 15.24
N SER A 23 -53.36 18.88 15.38
CA SER A 23 -52.11 19.14 16.10
C SER A 23 -50.86 18.30 15.84
N SER A 24 -49.79 19.04 15.49
CA SER A 24 -48.36 18.76 15.63
C SER A 24 -47.94 17.61 16.57
N ALA A 25 -47.18 16.67 16.04
CA ALA A 25 -46.27 15.84 16.83
C ALA A 25 -44.94 15.69 16.11
N ALA A 26 -43.90 16.19 16.78
CA ALA A 26 -42.52 16.22 16.34
C ALA A 26 -42.00 14.83 15.91
N ALA A 27 -41.21 14.85 14.84
CA ALA A 27 -40.42 13.72 14.37
C ALA A 27 -39.56 13.16 15.52
N LYS A 28 -39.89 11.93 15.96
CA LYS A 28 -39.07 11.18 16.91
C LYS A 28 -37.74 10.79 16.24
N ARG A 29 -36.69 11.52 16.61
CA ARG A 29 -35.28 11.12 16.48
C ARG A 29 -35.08 9.67 16.97
N PRO A 30 -34.21 8.87 16.34
CA PRO A 30 -33.80 7.59 16.91
C PRO A 30 -33.09 7.86 18.25
N LYS A 31 -33.63 7.28 19.32
CA LYS A 31 -33.09 7.38 20.68
C LYS A 31 -31.65 6.87 20.69
N GLY A 32 -30.77 7.68 21.30
CA GLY A 32 -29.34 7.49 21.31
C GLY A 32 -28.89 6.12 21.83
N ALA A 33 -27.81 5.64 21.24
CA ALA A 33 -26.95 4.63 21.86
C ALA A 33 -26.62 5.09 23.28
N LYS A 34 -27.02 4.29 24.27
CA LYS A 34 -26.59 4.48 25.65
C LYS A 34 -25.06 4.44 25.66
N LYS A 35 -24.42 5.57 25.98
CA LYS A 35 -23.04 5.58 26.48
C LYS A 35 -22.93 4.51 27.56
N PRO A 36 -21.92 3.61 27.56
CA PRO A 36 -21.66 2.83 28.75
C PRO A 36 -21.33 3.84 29.86
N ALA A 37 -22.10 3.78 30.94
CA ALA A 37 -21.83 4.56 32.13
C ALA A 37 -20.36 4.33 32.53
N ALA A 38 -19.63 5.41 32.78
CA ALA A 38 -18.29 5.32 33.33
C ALA A 38 -18.38 4.49 34.62
N LYS A 39 -17.80 3.28 34.61
CA LYS A 39 -17.62 2.51 35.84
C LYS A 39 -16.74 3.37 36.74
N ALA A 40 -17.35 3.92 37.79
CA ALA A 40 -16.63 4.49 38.90
C ALA A 40 -15.55 3.49 39.33
N ALA A 41 -14.31 3.96 39.46
CA ALA A 41 -13.23 3.16 39.99
C ALA A 41 -13.57 2.80 41.44
N GLN A 42 -14.10 1.60 41.65
CA GLN A 42 -14.17 1.00 42.97
C GLN A 42 -12.73 0.85 43.46
N LYS A 43 -12.40 1.53 44.55
CA LYS A 43 -11.24 1.21 45.37
C LYS A 43 -11.32 -0.29 45.68
N SER A 44 -10.32 -1.03 45.24
CA SER A 44 -10.19 -2.46 45.52
C SER A 44 -9.95 -2.66 47.01
N THR A 45 -11.01 -2.93 47.77
CA THR A 45 -10.89 -3.72 48.99
C THR A 45 -10.40 -5.12 48.59
N SER A 46 -9.37 -5.61 49.25
CA SER A 46 -8.58 -6.81 48.95
C SER A 46 -9.32 -8.15 49.04
N SER A 47 -10.66 -8.17 49.01
CA SER A 47 -11.47 -9.36 49.31
C SER A 47 -12.23 -9.97 48.13
N ASN A 48 -12.12 -9.45 46.90
CA ASN A 48 -12.76 -10.08 45.73
C ASN A 48 -11.80 -10.08 44.53
N LEU A 49 -10.82 -10.97 44.55
CA LEU A 49 -10.05 -11.31 43.36
C LEU A 49 -10.96 -12.13 42.41
N PRO A 50 -11.07 -11.76 41.13
CA PRO A 50 -11.85 -12.53 40.16
C PRO A 50 -11.27 -13.93 40.01
N SER A 51 -12.16 -14.92 39.93
CA SER A 51 -11.73 -16.32 39.73
C SER A 51 -11.02 -16.49 38.39
N ALA A 52 -10.11 -17.47 38.30
CA ALA A 52 -9.43 -17.80 37.06
C ALA A 52 -10.44 -18.07 35.92
N SER A 53 -11.56 -18.73 36.21
CA SER A 53 -12.65 -18.99 35.27
C SER A 53 -13.27 -17.69 34.75
N SER A 54 -13.51 -16.71 35.62
CA SER A 54 -14.03 -15.39 35.22
C SER A 54 -13.04 -14.62 34.35
N LEU A 55 -11.75 -14.67 34.67
CA LEU A 55 -10.69 -14.05 33.87
C LEU A 55 -10.53 -14.72 32.51
N LEU A 56 -10.61 -16.05 32.45
CA LEU A 56 -10.53 -16.82 31.20
C LEU A 56 -11.76 -16.59 30.31
N ASN A 57 -12.97 -16.54 30.88
CA ASN A 57 -14.18 -16.18 30.14
C ASN A 57 -14.11 -14.77 29.59
N ASN A 58 -13.64 -13.79 30.37
CA ASN A 58 -13.43 -12.42 29.89
C ASN A 58 -12.36 -12.34 28.80
N SER A 59 -11.29 -13.13 28.91
CA SER A 59 -10.25 -13.26 27.89
C SER A 59 -10.80 -13.85 26.59
N GLN A 60 -11.61 -14.90 26.69
CA GLN A 60 -12.27 -15.54 25.54
C GLN A 60 -13.27 -14.59 24.88
N GLN A 61 -14.09 -13.88 25.65
CA GLN A 61 -15.01 -12.88 25.13
C GLN A 61 -14.28 -11.71 24.45
N THR A 62 -13.18 -11.23 25.05
CA THR A 62 -12.31 -10.22 24.42
C THR A 62 -11.70 -10.75 23.12
N THR A 63 -11.28 -12.01 23.11
CA THR A 63 -10.73 -12.64 21.90
C THR A 63 -11.82 -12.72 20.83
N ASP A 64 -13.02 -13.13 21.19
CA ASP A 64 -14.13 -13.22 20.25
C ASP A 64 -14.49 -11.85 19.70
N ASP A 65 -14.63 -10.83 20.53
CA ASP A 65 -15.01 -9.48 20.12
C ASP A 65 -13.98 -8.82 19.19
N TRP A 66 -12.69 -9.13 19.36
CA TRP A 66 -11.60 -8.42 18.67
C TRP A 66 -10.84 -9.24 17.62
N TYR A 67 -10.99 -10.56 17.57
CA TYR A 67 -10.23 -11.41 16.63
C TYR A 67 -10.75 -11.36 15.19
N LYS A 68 -12.07 -11.20 14.98
CA LYS A 68 -12.69 -11.14 13.64
C LYS A 68 -13.74 -10.05 13.52
N SER A 69 -13.78 -9.39 12.35
CA SER A 69 -14.81 -8.39 12.06
C SER A 69 -16.22 -9.00 12.11
N PRO A 70 -17.25 -8.25 12.52
CA PRO A 70 -18.63 -8.74 12.53
C PRO A 70 -19.10 -9.26 11.17
N ARG A 71 -18.63 -8.62 10.08
CA ARG A 71 -18.94 -9.04 8.70
C ARG A 71 -18.34 -10.40 8.37
N THR A 72 -17.09 -10.65 8.78
CA THR A 72 -16.41 -11.93 8.57
C THR A 72 -17.10 -13.04 9.36
N LYS A 73 -17.45 -12.80 10.63
CA LYS A 73 -18.20 -13.77 11.46
C LYS A 73 -19.52 -14.18 10.80
N LYS A 74 -20.31 -13.20 10.35
CA LYS A 74 -21.57 -13.45 9.63
C LYS A 74 -21.34 -14.23 8.34
N GLY A 75 -20.29 -13.89 7.58
CA GLY A 75 -19.91 -14.62 6.37
C GLY A 75 -19.60 -16.08 6.65
N TYR A 76 -18.78 -16.37 7.66
CA TYR A 76 -18.40 -17.75 8.01
C TYR A 76 -19.61 -18.55 8.50
N ALA A 77 -20.45 -17.96 9.35
CA ALA A 77 -21.69 -18.60 9.80
C ALA A 77 -22.61 -18.98 8.62
N ASN A 78 -22.70 -18.13 7.59
CA ASN A 78 -23.48 -18.44 6.40
C ASN A 78 -22.90 -19.61 5.58
N TYR A 79 -21.57 -19.69 5.44
CA TYR A 79 -20.91 -20.81 4.77
C TYR A 79 -21.17 -22.13 5.49
N VAL A 80 -21.00 -22.16 6.82
CA VAL A 80 -21.25 -23.35 7.65
C VAL A 80 -22.72 -23.74 7.58
N LYS A 81 -23.64 -22.80 7.76
CA LYS A 81 -25.09 -23.05 7.67
C LYS A 81 -25.47 -23.65 6.31
N SER A 82 -24.98 -23.06 5.22
CA SER A 82 -25.26 -23.58 3.87
C SER A 82 -24.64 -24.96 3.65
N GLY A 83 -23.44 -25.22 4.18
CA GLY A 83 -22.78 -26.52 4.06
C GLY A 83 -23.49 -27.62 4.83
N LYS A 84 -23.98 -27.33 6.05
CA LYS A 84 -24.77 -28.27 6.85
C LYS A 84 -26.12 -28.59 6.21
N SER A 85 -26.85 -27.58 5.71
CA SER A 85 -28.10 -27.81 4.99
C SER A 85 -27.87 -28.72 3.79
N TRP A 86 -26.84 -28.44 3.00
CA TRP A 86 -26.45 -29.27 1.86
C TRP A 86 -26.17 -30.73 2.26
N LEU A 87 -25.46 -30.94 3.37
CA LEU A 87 -25.13 -32.29 3.85
C LEU A 87 -26.39 -33.07 4.23
N VAL A 88 -27.31 -32.45 4.98
CA VAL A 88 -28.59 -33.06 5.36
C VAL A 88 -29.42 -33.42 4.13
N ASP A 89 -29.57 -32.49 3.19
CA ASP A 89 -30.35 -32.70 1.98
C ASP A 89 -29.76 -33.85 1.13
N TRP A 90 -28.43 -33.89 0.99
CA TRP A 90 -27.74 -34.88 0.15
C TRP A 90 -27.70 -36.28 0.76
N THR A 91 -27.57 -36.38 2.09
CA THR A 91 -27.70 -37.66 2.78
C THR A 91 -29.15 -38.18 2.69
N ALA A 92 -30.15 -37.30 2.84
CA ALA A 92 -31.56 -37.69 2.70
C ALA A 92 -31.92 -38.16 1.28
N GLU A 93 -31.28 -37.59 0.27
CA GLU A 93 -31.41 -38.01 -1.13
C GLU A 93 -30.57 -39.24 -1.51
N GLY A 94 -29.79 -39.81 -0.58
CA GLY A 94 -28.93 -40.98 -0.83
C GLY A 94 -27.81 -40.71 -1.85
N ARG A 95 -27.33 -39.47 -1.94
CA ARG A 95 -26.31 -39.04 -2.92
C ARG A 95 -24.87 -39.13 -2.41
N LEU A 96 -24.70 -39.38 -1.12
CA LEU A 96 -23.41 -39.53 -0.46
C LEU A 96 -23.23 -41.00 -0.07
N ASP A 97 -21.97 -41.44 0.01
CA ASP A 97 -21.66 -42.79 0.51
C ASP A 97 -22.35 -43.02 1.86
N ASP A 98 -22.84 -44.23 2.09
CA ASP A 98 -23.59 -44.61 3.31
C ASP A 98 -22.80 -44.35 4.61
N GLU A 99 -21.48 -44.21 4.52
CA GLU A 99 -20.59 -43.88 5.64
C GLU A 99 -20.59 -42.38 6.03
N ILE A 100 -21.12 -41.49 5.17
CA ILE A 100 -21.19 -40.05 5.43
C ILE A 100 -22.55 -39.71 6.05
N SER A 101 -22.55 -39.57 7.38
CA SER A 101 -23.74 -39.15 8.13
C SER A 101 -24.15 -37.69 7.85
N SER A 102 -25.45 -37.41 7.97
CA SER A 102 -26.05 -36.07 7.84
C SER A 102 -25.50 -35.04 8.85
N ASP A 103 -24.92 -35.51 9.94
CA ASP A 103 -24.30 -34.71 11.01
C ASP A 103 -22.77 -34.75 11.00
N ALA A 104 -22.12 -35.22 9.92
CA ALA A 104 -20.67 -35.42 9.84
C ALA A 104 -19.83 -34.13 10.04
N PHE A 105 -20.44 -32.94 10.00
CA PHE A 105 -19.77 -31.69 10.37
C PHE A 105 -19.89 -31.34 11.86
N ASP A 106 -20.85 -31.91 12.58
CA ASP A 106 -21.10 -31.69 14.00
C ASP A 106 -20.50 -32.79 14.87
N VAL A 107 -20.60 -34.03 14.41
CA VAL A 107 -19.95 -35.19 15.01
C VAL A 107 -18.72 -35.53 14.18
N ILE A 108 -17.55 -35.22 14.72
CA ILE A 108 -16.28 -35.35 14.01
C ILE A 108 -15.87 -36.82 13.91
N THR A 109 -15.84 -37.36 12.70
CA THR A 109 -15.50 -38.76 12.38
C THR A 109 -14.39 -38.83 11.32
N ALA A 110 -14.01 -40.06 10.93
CA ALA A 110 -13.06 -40.29 9.84
C ALA A 110 -13.55 -39.70 8.50
N GLN A 111 -14.87 -39.62 8.32
CA GLN A 111 -15.54 -39.20 7.10
C GLN A 111 -15.76 -37.67 7.02
N THR A 112 -15.57 -36.92 8.11
CA THR A 112 -15.72 -35.45 8.11
C THR A 112 -14.88 -34.75 7.02
N PRO A 113 -13.59 -35.09 6.80
CA PRO A 113 -12.82 -34.51 5.69
C PRO A 113 -13.38 -34.88 4.31
N LEU A 114 -13.91 -36.09 4.16
CA LEU A 114 -14.51 -36.56 2.90
C LEU A 114 -15.80 -35.78 2.59
N ALA A 115 -16.67 -35.59 3.58
CA ALA A 115 -17.85 -34.74 3.46
C ALA A 115 -17.51 -33.29 3.09
N LEU A 116 -16.44 -32.73 3.69
CA LEU A 116 -15.97 -31.38 3.37
C LEU A 116 -15.42 -31.28 1.94
N ARG A 117 -14.69 -32.31 1.50
CA ARG A 117 -14.19 -32.42 0.13
C ARG A 117 -15.34 -32.50 -0.87
N ALA A 118 -16.35 -33.34 -0.60
CA ALA A 118 -17.54 -33.48 -1.44
C ALA A 118 -18.32 -32.16 -1.56
N LEU A 119 -18.54 -31.45 -0.44
CA LEU A 119 -19.16 -30.12 -0.45
C LEU A 119 -18.34 -29.13 -1.31
N THR A 120 -17.02 -29.14 -1.16
CA THR A 120 -16.13 -28.24 -1.90
C THR A 120 -16.15 -28.55 -3.39
N ALA A 121 -16.14 -29.83 -3.77
CA ALA A 121 -16.24 -30.27 -5.16
C ALA A 121 -17.60 -29.91 -5.76
N TYR A 122 -18.70 -30.17 -5.06
CA TYR A 122 -20.04 -29.77 -5.51
C TYR A 122 -20.12 -28.26 -5.78
N LYS A 123 -19.61 -27.43 -4.86
CA LYS A 123 -19.65 -25.97 -5.04
C LYS A 123 -18.74 -25.52 -6.19
N CYS A 124 -17.53 -26.06 -6.31
CA CYS A 124 -16.52 -25.54 -7.23
C CYS A 124 -16.55 -26.15 -8.62
N GLU A 125 -17.03 -27.38 -8.76
CA GLU A 125 -17.06 -28.11 -10.04
C GLU A 125 -18.47 -28.19 -10.59
N HIS A 126 -19.46 -28.58 -9.78
CA HIS A 126 -20.83 -28.72 -10.27
C HIS A 126 -21.58 -27.38 -10.37
N LEU A 127 -21.45 -26.51 -9.36
CA LEU A 127 -22.02 -25.15 -9.42
C LEU A 127 -21.07 -24.12 -10.06
N GLU A 128 -19.94 -24.57 -10.60
CA GLU A 128 -18.92 -23.77 -11.29
C GLU A 128 -18.47 -22.53 -10.48
N ARG A 129 -18.48 -22.62 -9.14
CA ARG A 129 -18.03 -21.50 -8.31
C ARG A 129 -16.51 -21.44 -8.32
N GLY A 130 -15.97 -20.23 -8.48
CA GLY A 130 -14.51 -20.01 -8.50
C GLY A 130 -13.82 -20.32 -7.16
N PHE A 131 -12.48 -20.34 -7.18
CA PHE A 131 -11.62 -20.67 -6.03
C PHE A 131 -11.92 -19.90 -4.74
N ALA A 132 -12.39 -18.65 -4.84
CA ALA A 132 -12.82 -17.86 -3.69
C ALA A 132 -13.89 -18.57 -2.82
N SER A 133 -14.72 -19.42 -3.43
CA SER A 133 -15.72 -20.22 -2.71
C SER A 133 -15.07 -21.35 -1.91
N ALA A 134 -14.06 -22.04 -2.48
CA ALA A 134 -13.27 -23.04 -1.77
C ALA A 134 -12.51 -22.41 -0.60
N GLU A 135 -11.90 -21.23 -0.80
CA GLU A 135 -11.20 -20.49 0.26
C GLU A 135 -12.15 -20.07 1.39
N GLY A 136 -13.33 -19.57 1.03
CA GLY A 136 -14.39 -19.21 1.98
C GLY A 136 -14.87 -20.41 2.79
N LEU A 137 -15.15 -21.54 2.13
CA LEU A 137 -15.55 -22.79 2.80
C LEU A 137 -14.47 -23.30 3.73
N ARG A 138 -13.23 -23.47 3.24
CA ARG A 138 -12.10 -23.93 4.06
C ARG A 138 -11.91 -23.04 5.29
N SER A 139 -11.94 -21.72 5.12
CA SER A 139 -11.72 -20.79 6.23
C SER A 139 -12.87 -20.78 7.24
N ALA A 140 -14.11 -20.91 6.77
CA ALA A 140 -15.30 -20.97 7.61
C ALA A 140 -15.35 -22.27 8.41
N PHE A 141 -15.13 -23.42 7.75
CA PHE A 141 -15.11 -24.73 8.41
C PHE A 141 -13.89 -24.91 9.32
N LYS A 142 -12.72 -24.37 8.96
CA LYS A 142 -11.56 -24.33 9.86
C LYS A 142 -11.93 -23.69 11.20
N ASP A 143 -12.52 -22.49 11.16
CA ASP A 143 -12.94 -21.75 12.35
C ASP A 143 -14.07 -22.45 13.11
N TYR A 144 -15.01 -23.07 12.37
CA TYR A 144 -16.09 -23.83 12.94
C TYR A 144 -15.58 -25.02 13.77
N PHE A 145 -14.72 -25.85 13.18
CA PHE A 145 -14.16 -27.01 13.85
C PHE A 145 -13.30 -26.60 15.06
N GLU A 146 -12.51 -25.53 14.94
CA GLU A 146 -11.70 -25.03 16.07
C GLU A 146 -12.55 -24.55 17.24
N ARG A 147 -13.59 -23.77 16.98
CA ARG A 147 -14.34 -23.06 18.05
C ARG A 147 -15.54 -23.83 18.58
N VAL A 148 -16.22 -24.57 17.72
CA VAL A 148 -17.47 -25.26 18.05
C VAL A 148 -17.20 -26.73 18.38
N CYS A 149 -16.40 -27.41 17.56
CA CYS A 149 -16.07 -28.83 17.74
C CYS A 149 -14.83 -29.05 18.62
N GLY A 150 -14.09 -28.00 18.97
CA GLY A 150 -12.87 -28.08 19.78
C GLY A 150 -11.68 -28.72 19.06
N CYS A 151 -11.71 -28.82 17.73
CA CYS A 151 -10.64 -29.39 16.92
C CYS A 151 -9.44 -28.44 16.83
N GLN A 152 -8.42 -28.65 17.65
CA GLN A 152 -7.22 -27.81 17.68
C GLN A 152 -6.05 -28.41 16.90
N GLY A 153 -5.20 -27.54 16.34
CA GLY A 153 -3.94 -27.91 15.71
C GLY A 153 -4.00 -27.95 14.17
N ASP A 154 -2.81 -27.79 13.58
CA ASP A 154 -2.62 -27.78 12.12
C ASP A 154 -2.30 -29.18 11.55
N PHE A 155 -3.06 -30.19 12.00
CA PHE A 155 -2.91 -31.58 11.58
C PHE A 155 -4.27 -32.29 11.57
N TRP A 156 -4.32 -33.51 11.03
CA TRP A 156 -5.45 -34.43 11.13
C TRP A 156 -4.90 -35.85 11.27
N LYS A 157 -5.17 -36.52 12.39
CA LYS A 157 -4.68 -37.89 12.63
C LYS A 157 -5.60 -38.66 13.58
N TYR A 158 -5.60 -39.97 13.44
CA TYR A 158 -6.21 -40.84 14.44
C TYR A 158 -5.25 -41.01 15.62
N ASN A 159 -5.73 -40.83 16.84
CA ASN A 159 -4.95 -41.10 18.04
C ASN A 159 -5.35 -42.45 18.64
N ASP A 160 -4.45 -43.42 18.55
CA ASP A 160 -4.66 -44.79 19.02
C ASP A 160 -4.91 -44.91 20.53
N HIS A 161 -4.46 -43.93 21.32
CA HIS A 161 -4.61 -43.92 22.78
C HIS A 161 -5.99 -43.37 23.19
N THR A 162 -6.45 -42.29 22.56
CA THR A 162 -7.76 -41.70 22.85
C THR A 162 -8.89 -42.34 22.04
N LYS A 163 -8.56 -43.21 21.07
CA LYS A 163 -9.48 -43.83 20.10
C LYS A 163 -10.36 -42.81 19.39
N LYS A 164 -9.80 -41.62 19.14
CA LYS A 164 -10.50 -40.48 18.55
C LYS A 164 -9.63 -39.84 17.48
N TRP A 165 -10.31 -39.21 16.52
CA TRP A 165 -9.65 -38.33 15.57
C TRP A 165 -9.29 -37.00 16.24
N GLU A 166 -8.05 -36.59 16.05
CA GLU A 166 -7.50 -35.35 16.60
C GLU A 166 -6.98 -34.46 15.49
N GLY A 167 -7.06 -33.15 15.74
CA GLY A 167 -6.71 -32.14 14.75
C GLY A 167 -7.92 -31.63 13.99
N ASN A 168 -7.70 -30.69 13.06
CA ASN A 168 -8.75 -30.07 12.29
C ASN A 168 -8.92 -30.75 10.92
N PRO A 169 -10.14 -31.21 10.55
CA PRO A 169 -10.41 -31.92 9.30
C PRO A 169 -9.91 -31.22 8.03
N VAL A 170 -9.79 -29.88 8.04
CA VAL A 170 -9.28 -29.11 6.89
C VAL A 170 -7.80 -29.39 6.55
N TYR A 171 -7.08 -30.09 7.42
CA TYR A 171 -5.67 -30.45 7.24
C TYR A 171 -5.46 -31.89 6.80
N GLU A 172 -6.52 -32.65 6.53
CA GLU A 172 -6.42 -33.96 5.93
C GLU A 172 -5.73 -33.88 4.54
N SER A 173 -4.88 -34.86 4.25
CA SER A 173 -3.98 -34.85 3.09
C SER A 173 -4.70 -34.76 1.76
N ASN A 174 -5.78 -35.52 1.56
CA ASN A 174 -6.53 -35.53 0.31
C ASN A 174 -7.33 -34.25 0.09
N PHE A 175 -7.98 -33.71 1.13
CA PHE A 175 -8.64 -32.42 1.08
C PHE A 175 -7.64 -31.30 0.78
N LYS A 176 -6.46 -31.31 1.42
CA LYS A 176 -5.40 -30.35 1.17
C LYS A 176 -4.88 -30.44 -0.27
N ALA A 177 -4.60 -31.64 -0.77
CA ALA A 177 -4.17 -31.85 -2.14
C ALA A 177 -5.22 -31.34 -3.16
N TYR A 178 -6.49 -31.64 -2.90
CA TYR A 178 -7.60 -31.14 -3.72
C TYR A 178 -7.71 -29.61 -3.67
N TYR A 179 -7.65 -29.00 -2.49
CA TYR A 179 -7.67 -27.55 -2.33
C TYR A 179 -6.53 -26.85 -3.08
N GLU A 180 -5.29 -27.38 -2.96
CA GLU A 180 -4.15 -26.85 -3.71
C GLU A 180 -4.31 -27.06 -5.23
N SER A 181 -4.95 -28.15 -5.67
CA SER A 181 -5.26 -28.35 -7.09
C SER A 181 -6.23 -27.29 -7.62
N LEU A 182 -7.26 -26.91 -6.84
CA LEU A 182 -8.20 -25.85 -7.20
C LEU A 182 -7.49 -24.48 -7.27
N LYS A 183 -6.56 -24.23 -6.36
CA LYS A 183 -5.72 -23.03 -6.36
C LYS A 183 -4.84 -22.97 -7.60
N ASN A 184 -4.16 -24.07 -7.94
CA ASN A 184 -3.31 -24.16 -9.12
C ASN A 184 -4.11 -24.03 -10.41
N ARG A 185 -5.29 -24.66 -10.49
CA ARG A 185 -6.23 -24.49 -11.60
C ARG A 185 -6.61 -23.02 -11.74
N HIS A 186 -7.03 -22.36 -10.66
CA HIS A 186 -7.35 -20.94 -10.68
C HIS A 186 -6.19 -20.05 -11.15
N ASN A 187 -4.97 -20.36 -10.71
CA ASN A 187 -3.77 -19.62 -11.13
C ASN A 187 -3.43 -19.84 -12.61
N ARG A 188 -3.71 -21.03 -13.18
CA ARG A 188 -3.40 -21.38 -14.57
C ARG A 188 -4.49 -20.99 -15.57
N THR A 189 -5.76 -21.15 -15.19
CA THR A 189 -6.92 -20.88 -16.07
C THR A 189 -7.51 -19.50 -15.82
N GLY A 190 -7.15 -18.85 -14.72
CA GLY A 190 -7.47 -17.44 -14.54
C GLY A 190 -6.76 -16.64 -15.61
N THR A 191 -7.51 -16.01 -16.53
CA THR A 191 -7.03 -14.82 -17.23
C THR A 191 -6.43 -13.93 -16.15
N ALA A 192 -5.18 -13.49 -16.29
CA ALA A 192 -4.51 -12.69 -15.27
C ALA A 192 -5.39 -11.47 -14.92
N LYS A 193 -6.22 -11.60 -13.89
CA LYS A 193 -7.02 -10.52 -13.30
C LYS A 193 -6.12 -9.68 -12.42
N GLN A 194 -4.84 -9.55 -12.78
CA GLN A 194 -3.94 -8.67 -12.08
C GLN A 194 -4.48 -7.27 -12.27
N ALA A 195 -4.82 -6.64 -11.15
CA ALA A 195 -5.23 -5.26 -11.11
C ALA A 195 -4.01 -4.41 -11.49
N LEU A 196 -4.04 -3.87 -12.70
CA LEU A 196 -2.97 -3.01 -13.18
C LEU A 196 -3.03 -1.66 -12.44
N PRO A 197 -1.87 -1.04 -12.17
CA PRO A 197 -1.70 0.30 -11.70
C PRO A 197 -1.89 1.20 -12.91
N MET A 198 -2.67 2.25 -12.72
CA MET A 198 -2.80 3.25 -13.76
C MET A 198 -1.69 4.27 -13.56
N LEU A 199 -0.74 4.34 -14.49
CA LEU A 199 0.40 5.25 -14.44
C LEU A 199 0.04 6.61 -15.06
N PRO A 200 0.88 7.65 -14.88
CA PRO A 200 0.65 8.94 -15.54
C PRO A 200 0.54 8.81 -17.07
N SER A 201 1.36 7.95 -17.71
CA SER A 201 1.26 7.68 -19.15
C SER A 201 -0.11 7.15 -19.56
N ASP A 202 -0.70 6.25 -18.78
CA ASP A 202 -2.06 5.73 -19.02
C ASP A 202 -3.10 6.84 -18.86
N LEU A 203 -2.97 7.65 -17.80
CA LEU A 203 -3.86 8.78 -17.56
C LEU A 203 -3.76 9.82 -18.67
N LYS A 204 -2.57 10.06 -19.22
CA LYS A 204 -2.36 10.97 -20.35
C LYS A 204 -3.19 10.56 -21.56
N ILE A 205 -3.09 9.29 -21.98
CA ILE A 205 -3.89 8.72 -23.08
C ILE A 205 -5.39 8.91 -22.82
N ILE A 206 -5.83 8.63 -21.59
CA ILE A 206 -7.23 8.79 -21.20
C ILE A 206 -7.67 10.27 -21.22
N MET A 207 -6.84 11.20 -20.73
CA MET A 207 -7.16 12.63 -20.73
C MET A 207 -7.27 13.18 -22.15
N GLU A 208 -6.33 12.82 -23.02
CA GLU A 208 -6.33 13.18 -24.44
C GLU A 208 -7.58 12.64 -25.16
N TYR A 209 -7.91 11.36 -24.94
CA TYR A 209 -9.16 10.79 -25.45
C TYR A 209 -10.38 11.57 -24.97
N LEU A 210 -10.47 11.87 -23.67
CA LEU A 210 -11.61 12.59 -23.09
C LEU A 210 -11.75 14.02 -23.64
N ASP A 211 -10.67 14.67 -24.05
CA ASP A 211 -10.73 15.98 -24.71
C ASP A 211 -10.94 15.90 -26.23
N GLY A 212 -10.76 14.73 -26.82
CA GLY A 212 -10.98 14.47 -28.24
C GLY A 212 -12.45 14.53 -28.66
N GLU A 213 -12.66 14.73 -29.97
CA GLU A 213 -13.99 14.88 -30.55
C GLU A 213 -14.91 13.66 -30.34
N GLU A 214 -14.34 12.46 -30.38
CA GLU A 214 -15.09 11.22 -30.20
C GLU A 214 -15.68 11.14 -28.79
N ALA A 215 -14.89 11.47 -27.76
CA ALA A 215 -15.37 11.48 -26.39
C ALA A 215 -16.36 12.63 -26.14
N ILE A 216 -16.20 13.79 -26.79
CA ILE A 216 -17.16 14.90 -26.72
C ILE A 216 -18.55 14.47 -27.23
N LYS A 217 -18.58 13.66 -28.30
CA LYS A 217 -19.83 13.14 -28.88
C LYS A 217 -20.45 12.05 -28.00
N TYR A 218 -19.64 11.21 -27.37
CA TYR A 218 -20.12 10.06 -26.60
C TYR A 218 -20.45 10.39 -25.13
N PHE A 219 -19.66 11.25 -24.49
CA PHE A 219 -19.79 11.60 -23.07
C PHE A 219 -20.24 13.05 -22.88
N THR A 220 -21.16 13.25 -21.95
CA THR A 220 -21.55 14.60 -21.53
C THR A 220 -20.38 15.34 -20.87
N VAL A 221 -20.37 16.67 -20.94
CA VAL A 221 -19.39 17.51 -20.21
C VAL A 221 -19.32 17.15 -18.73
N THR A 222 -20.47 16.88 -18.11
CA THR A 222 -20.57 16.41 -16.72
C THR A 222 -19.79 15.12 -16.50
N GLN A 223 -19.97 14.09 -17.32
CA GLN A 223 -19.27 12.81 -17.16
C GLN A 223 -17.76 12.96 -17.34
N ARG A 224 -17.33 13.76 -18.33
CA ARG A 224 -15.91 13.99 -18.60
C ARG A 224 -15.23 14.72 -17.45
N LEU A 225 -15.77 15.85 -16.99
CA LEU A 225 -15.22 16.60 -15.86
C LEU A 225 -15.26 15.79 -14.55
N TYR A 226 -16.36 15.07 -14.31
CA TYR A 226 -16.49 14.15 -13.18
C TYR A 226 -15.36 13.12 -13.19
N PHE A 227 -15.15 12.44 -14.33
CA PHE A 227 -14.16 11.39 -14.44
C PHE A 227 -12.75 11.94 -14.20
N LYS A 228 -12.38 13.03 -14.86
CA LYS A 228 -11.08 13.69 -14.73
C LYS A 228 -10.78 14.08 -13.27
N ALA A 229 -11.71 14.74 -12.61
CA ALA A 229 -11.56 15.12 -11.21
C ALA A 229 -11.48 13.89 -10.29
N PHE A 230 -12.27 12.85 -10.55
CA PHE A 230 -12.26 11.64 -9.73
C PHE A 230 -10.92 10.90 -9.82
N VAL A 231 -10.45 10.61 -11.03
CA VAL A 231 -9.24 9.80 -11.22
C VAL A 231 -7.98 10.51 -10.74
N THR A 232 -7.87 11.82 -11.00
CA THR A 232 -6.73 12.62 -10.51
C THR A 232 -6.75 12.74 -8.99
N THR A 233 -7.92 12.99 -8.37
CA THR A 233 -8.03 13.00 -6.90
C THR A 233 -7.67 11.64 -6.30
N ALA A 234 -8.15 10.54 -6.89
CA ALA A 234 -7.83 9.19 -6.45
C ALA A 234 -6.34 8.87 -6.57
N PHE A 235 -5.72 9.27 -7.69
CA PHE A 235 -4.31 9.08 -7.98
C PHE A 235 -3.41 9.93 -7.09
N THR A 236 -3.77 11.17 -6.77
CA THR A 236 -2.96 12.03 -5.91
C THR A 236 -3.06 11.63 -4.43
N LEU A 237 -4.26 11.30 -3.95
CA LEU A 237 -4.48 10.96 -2.53
C LEU A 237 -4.26 9.46 -2.20
N TRP A 238 -4.06 8.63 -3.23
CA TRP A 238 -3.96 7.17 -3.14
C TRP A 238 -5.16 6.52 -2.47
N THR A 239 -6.34 7.11 -2.67
CA THR A 239 -7.59 6.58 -2.14
C THR A 239 -8.03 5.40 -2.96
N ARG A 240 -8.70 4.45 -2.30
CA ARG A 240 -9.52 3.48 -3.02
C ARG A 240 -10.78 4.17 -3.53
N ASN A 241 -11.42 3.63 -4.57
CA ASN A 241 -12.67 4.21 -5.08
C ASN A 241 -13.73 4.32 -3.98
N ASP A 242 -13.86 3.33 -3.10
CA ASP A 242 -14.83 3.36 -2.00
C ASP A 242 -14.54 4.40 -0.91
N GLU A 243 -13.28 4.80 -0.74
CA GLU A 243 -12.92 5.91 0.12
C GLU A 243 -13.36 7.24 -0.53
N LEU A 244 -13.11 7.40 -1.84
CA LEU A 244 -13.34 8.65 -2.56
C LEU A 244 -14.82 8.97 -2.82
N ILE A 245 -15.65 7.97 -3.12
CA ILE A 245 -17.10 8.18 -3.35
C ILE A 245 -17.82 8.79 -2.14
N SER A 246 -17.26 8.62 -0.94
CA SER A 246 -17.82 9.15 0.31
C SER A 246 -17.34 10.55 0.67
N LEU A 247 -16.42 11.13 -0.11
CA LEU A 247 -15.79 12.42 0.17
C LEU A 247 -16.82 13.55 0.08
N GLN A 248 -16.91 14.36 1.13
CA GLN A 248 -17.80 15.51 1.21
C GLN A 248 -17.01 16.83 1.16
N VAL A 249 -17.70 17.91 0.80
CA VAL A 249 -17.07 19.23 0.65
C VAL A 249 -16.49 19.73 1.98
N LYS A 250 -17.09 19.40 3.12
CA LYS A 250 -16.52 19.71 4.45
C LYS A 250 -15.13 19.11 4.69
N ASP A 251 -14.80 18.04 3.96
CA ASP A 251 -13.52 17.33 4.08
C ASP A 251 -12.43 18.00 3.22
N ILE A 252 -12.77 19.06 2.47
CA ILE A 252 -11.85 19.79 1.59
C ILE A 252 -11.89 21.28 1.90
N LYS A 253 -10.71 21.89 2.10
CA LYS A 253 -10.57 23.35 2.05
C LYS A 253 -9.93 23.72 0.72
N PHE A 254 -10.73 24.34 -0.14
CA PHE A 254 -10.30 24.79 -1.47
C PHE A 254 -9.42 26.04 -1.40
N ASN A 255 -8.54 26.21 -2.39
CA ASN A 255 -7.77 27.41 -2.69
C ASN A 255 -7.07 28.06 -1.47
N GLN A 256 -6.46 27.24 -0.61
CA GLN A 256 -5.65 27.71 0.50
C GLN A 256 -4.31 28.26 -0.01
N ARG A 257 -3.71 29.21 0.70
CA ARG A 257 -2.36 29.73 0.39
C ARG A 257 -1.35 29.34 1.45
N SER A 258 -0.16 28.93 1.00
CA SER A 258 0.98 28.71 1.88
C SER A 258 1.58 30.05 2.34
N LYS A 259 2.50 30.00 3.32
CA LYS A 259 3.31 31.18 3.70
C LYS A 259 4.13 31.75 2.54
N THR A 260 4.44 30.93 1.54
CA THR A 260 5.18 31.30 0.33
C THR A 260 4.25 31.70 -0.83
N GLY A 261 2.94 31.82 -0.60
CA GLY A 261 1.96 32.25 -1.61
C GLY A 261 1.47 31.14 -2.56
N ILE A 262 1.92 29.89 -2.39
CA ILE A 262 1.53 28.76 -3.24
C ILE A 262 0.09 28.35 -2.93
N SER A 263 -0.74 28.24 -3.96
CA SER A 263 -2.12 27.75 -3.83
C SER A 263 -2.16 26.22 -3.69
N TYR A 264 -2.98 25.74 -2.77
CA TYR A 264 -3.20 24.30 -2.55
C TYR A 264 -4.62 24.00 -2.08
N HIS A 265 -5.02 22.73 -2.21
CA HIS A 265 -6.20 22.18 -1.57
C HIS A 265 -5.79 21.37 -0.34
N GLU A 266 -6.51 21.58 0.76
CA GLU A 266 -6.33 20.80 1.98
C GLU A 266 -7.42 19.72 2.07
N PHE A 267 -7.03 18.44 2.00
CA PHE A 267 -7.95 17.31 2.15
C PHE A 267 -7.81 16.71 3.54
N SER A 268 -8.94 16.44 4.18
CA SER A 268 -9.03 15.79 5.49
C SER A 268 -9.66 14.42 5.34
N LEU A 269 -8.84 13.36 5.29
CA LEU A 269 -9.35 11.99 5.18
C LEU A 269 -9.50 11.37 6.57
N ILE A 270 -10.76 11.17 6.98
CA ILE A 270 -11.13 10.60 8.28
C ILE A 270 -11.23 9.07 8.22
N PHE A 271 -11.68 8.51 7.10
CA PHE A 271 -12.06 7.10 6.98
C PHE A 271 -11.13 6.28 6.07
N ARG A 272 -9.81 6.28 6.32
CA ARG A 272 -8.94 5.35 5.58
C ARG A 272 -9.06 3.95 6.16
N LYS A 273 -9.27 2.94 5.30
CA LYS A 273 -9.42 1.52 5.71
C LYS A 273 -8.23 1.00 6.53
N THR A 274 -7.06 1.60 6.38
CA THR A 274 -5.80 1.22 7.06
C THR A 274 -5.51 2.09 8.29
N ASN A 275 -6.31 3.13 8.55
CA ASN A 275 -6.18 3.94 9.74
C ASN A 275 -6.86 3.22 10.91
N LYS A 276 -6.05 2.70 11.83
CA LYS A 276 -6.54 1.97 13.02
C LYS A 276 -7.16 2.91 14.06
N ASP A 277 -6.93 4.22 13.93
CA ASP A 277 -7.44 5.23 14.85
C ASP A 277 -8.46 6.14 14.16
N PRO A 278 -9.77 6.00 14.46
CA PRO A 278 -10.82 6.81 13.86
C PRO A 278 -10.77 8.29 14.30
N THR A 279 -9.95 8.64 15.28
CA THR A 279 -9.76 10.03 15.73
C THR A 279 -8.64 10.76 14.98
N LYS A 280 -7.79 10.01 14.28
CA LYS A 280 -6.61 10.56 13.61
C LYS A 280 -6.93 10.95 12.17
N VAL A 281 -7.33 12.20 11.97
CA VAL A 281 -7.52 12.75 10.62
C VAL A 281 -6.16 12.95 9.95
N GLN A 282 -6.00 12.45 8.73
CA GLN A 282 -4.82 12.71 7.94
C GLN A 282 -5.08 13.88 6.97
N ILE A 283 -4.22 14.90 7.07
CA ILE A 283 -4.34 16.12 6.29
C ILE A 283 -3.36 16.05 5.12
N TYR A 284 -3.86 16.27 3.91
CA TYR A 284 -3.09 16.30 2.67
C TYR A 284 -3.15 17.70 2.09
N LYS A 285 -1.99 18.22 1.66
CA LYS A 285 -1.90 19.51 0.99
C LYS A 285 -1.45 19.27 -0.44
N VAL A 286 -2.32 19.56 -1.39
CA VAL A 286 -2.13 19.27 -2.81
C VAL A 286 -2.09 20.58 -3.58
N GLN A 287 -0.94 20.88 -4.17
CA GLN A 287 -0.75 22.04 -5.04
C GLN A 287 -1.16 21.71 -6.48
N ALA A 288 -1.30 22.75 -7.31
CA ALA A 288 -1.45 22.58 -8.75
C ALA A 288 -0.17 22.00 -9.37
N ASP A 289 -0.34 21.06 -10.30
CA ASP A 289 0.74 20.44 -11.07
C ASP A 289 0.54 20.74 -12.56
N LEU A 290 0.95 21.95 -12.97
CA LEU A 290 0.79 22.40 -14.36
C LEU A 290 1.73 21.68 -15.33
N VAL A 291 2.77 21.01 -14.81
CA VAL A 291 3.72 20.24 -15.62
C VAL A 291 3.11 18.89 -16.02
N HIS A 292 2.33 18.29 -15.11
CA HIS A 292 1.70 16.99 -15.31
C HIS A 292 0.16 17.11 -15.22
N PRO A 293 -0.50 17.74 -16.21
CA PRO A 293 -1.94 17.99 -16.18
C PRO A 293 -2.78 16.71 -16.09
N GLU A 294 -2.26 15.57 -16.53
CA GLU A 294 -2.91 14.27 -16.46
C GLU A 294 -3.06 13.71 -15.03
N ILE A 295 -2.28 14.22 -14.07
CA ILE A 295 -2.36 13.88 -12.65
C ILE A 295 -2.66 15.09 -11.75
N ASP A 296 -2.99 16.25 -12.34
CA ASP A 296 -3.26 17.50 -11.61
C ASP A 296 -4.65 17.52 -10.96
N CYS A 297 -4.74 16.94 -9.77
CA CYS A 297 -5.95 16.97 -8.95
C CYS A 297 -6.47 18.40 -8.70
N HIS A 298 -5.61 19.40 -8.50
CA HIS A 298 -6.06 20.74 -8.11
C HIS A 298 -6.86 21.41 -9.23
N THR A 299 -6.36 21.37 -10.47
CA THR A 299 -7.02 22.02 -11.60
C THR A 299 -8.30 21.30 -12.00
N HIS A 300 -8.27 19.97 -12.12
CA HIS A 300 -9.45 19.19 -12.50
C HIS A 300 -10.55 19.26 -11.45
N LEU A 301 -10.20 19.26 -10.15
CA LEU A 301 -11.19 19.36 -9.09
C LEU A 301 -11.84 20.75 -9.02
N ASN A 302 -11.09 21.83 -9.29
CA ASN A 302 -11.67 23.17 -9.40
C ASN A 302 -12.62 23.29 -10.61
N ALA A 303 -12.24 22.76 -11.78
CA ALA A 303 -13.10 22.74 -12.96
C ALA A 303 -14.40 21.97 -12.67
N TRP A 304 -14.30 20.83 -11.99
CA TRP A 304 -15.46 20.06 -11.55
C TRP A 304 -16.33 20.81 -10.55
N LYS A 305 -15.72 21.46 -9.55
CA LYS A 305 -16.43 22.29 -8.57
C LYS A 305 -17.24 23.40 -9.25
N LEU A 306 -16.62 24.15 -10.16
CA LEU A 306 -17.28 25.23 -10.89
C LEU A 306 -18.47 24.71 -11.72
N HIS A 307 -18.29 23.58 -12.40
CA HIS A 307 -19.37 22.93 -13.15
C HIS A 307 -20.54 22.52 -12.25
N MET A 308 -20.26 21.92 -11.08
CA MET A 308 -21.30 21.56 -10.12
C MET A 308 -22.04 22.77 -9.56
N GLU A 309 -21.32 23.83 -9.18
CA GLU A 309 -21.92 25.07 -8.66
C GLU A 309 -22.79 25.76 -9.73
N GLY A 310 -22.37 25.70 -11.00
CA GLY A 310 -23.16 26.17 -12.13
C GLY A 310 -24.46 25.39 -12.33
N LEU A 311 -24.40 24.05 -12.25
CA LEU A 311 -25.59 23.19 -12.36
C LEU A 311 -26.56 23.35 -11.18
N LEU A 312 -26.02 23.59 -9.97
CA LEU A 312 -26.80 23.69 -8.74
C LEU A 312 -27.37 25.10 -8.51
N GLY A 313 -26.80 26.12 -9.16
CA GLY A 313 -27.17 27.52 -8.98
C GLY A 313 -26.80 28.10 -7.61
N ARG A 314 -26.00 27.39 -6.83
CA ARG A 314 -25.50 27.83 -5.51
C ARG A 314 -24.10 27.28 -5.25
N PRO A 315 -23.32 27.92 -4.36
CA PRO A 315 -22.09 27.33 -3.84
C PRO A 315 -22.33 25.98 -3.17
N LEU A 316 -21.32 25.12 -3.21
CA LEU A 316 -21.38 23.83 -2.53
C LEU A 316 -21.40 24.00 -1.00
N SER A 317 -22.25 23.25 -0.32
CA SER A 317 -22.35 23.19 1.13
C SER A 317 -21.50 22.05 1.69
N GLY A 318 -21.11 22.11 2.96
CA GLY A 318 -20.22 21.11 3.55
C GLY A 318 -20.76 19.67 3.56
N SER A 319 -22.08 19.49 3.53
CA SER A 319 -22.72 18.16 3.46
C SER A 319 -22.84 17.59 2.04
N ASP A 320 -22.60 18.40 1.02
CA ASP A 320 -22.67 17.95 -0.37
C ASP A 320 -21.51 16.98 -0.66
N TYR A 321 -21.82 15.89 -1.37
CA TYR A 321 -20.80 14.97 -1.87
C TYR A 321 -20.01 15.65 -2.98
N VAL A 322 -18.69 15.47 -2.95
CA VAL A 322 -17.79 15.97 -4.01
C VAL A 322 -18.04 15.22 -5.32
N PHE A 323 -18.41 13.93 -5.20
CA PHE A 323 -18.72 13.05 -6.32
C PHE A 323 -20.14 12.46 -6.17
N PRO A 324 -21.18 13.24 -6.49
CA PRO A 324 -22.57 12.78 -6.41
C PRO A 324 -22.89 11.70 -7.45
N ALA A 325 -23.92 10.91 -7.20
CA ALA A 325 -24.36 9.86 -8.13
C ALA A 325 -24.82 10.44 -9.47
N ILE A 326 -24.50 9.75 -10.56
CA ILE A 326 -24.94 10.10 -11.91
C ILE A 326 -26.16 9.23 -12.24
N ALA A 327 -27.30 9.86 -12.54
CA ALA A 327 -28.49 9.16 -13.02
C ALA A 327 -28.27 8.60 -14.44
N SER A 328 -29.10 7.63 -14.86
CA SER A 328 -29.07 7.09 -16.23
C SER A 328 -29.27 8.16 -17.30
N THR A 329 -29.94 9.27 -16.96
CA THR A 329 -30.13 10.44 -17.81
C THR A 329 -28.91 11.36 -17.89
N GLY A 330 -27.78 11.02 -17.27
CA GLY A 330 -26.57 11.85 -17.19
C GLY A 330 -26.65 13.02 -16.20
N LYS A 331 -27.77 13.18 -15.47
CA LYS A 331 -27.96 14.24 -14.48
C LYS A 331 -27.37 13.84 -13.12
N LEU A 332 -26.83 14.81 -12.38
CA LEU A 332 -26.32 14.59 -11.04
C LEU A 332 -27.46 14.51 -10.01
N LYS A 333 -27.36 13.55 -9.11
CA LYS A 333 -28.23 13.41 -7.94
C LYS A 333 -27.52 13.99 -6.72
N PHE A 334 -27.70 15.28 -6.50
CA PHE A 334 -27.16 15.97 -5.34
C PHE A 334 -27.76 15.38 -4.06
N GLY A 335 -26.91 14.92 -3.14
CA GLY A 335 -27.32 14.28 -1.88
C GLY A 335 -27.15 12.75 -1.84
N GLU A 336 -26.92 12.10 -2.98
CA GLU A 336 -26.58 10.67 -3.04
C GLU A 336 -25.10 10.52 -3.46
N CYS A 337 -24.32 9.71 -2.74
CA CYS A 337 -22.99 9.34 -3.20
C CYS A 337 -23.08 8.36 -4.37
N THR A 338 -22.13 8.42 -5.31
CA THR A 338 -22.06 7.41 -6.37
C THR A 338 -21.83 6.00 -5.80
N SER A 339 -22.29 4.98 -6.51
CA SER A 339 -22.01 3.59 -6.14
C SER A 339 -20.68 3.13 -6.74
N ARG A 340 -20.04 2.15 -6.08
CA ARG A 340 -18.80 1.55 -6.60
C ARG A 340 -18.99 1.00 -8.01
N SER A 341 -20.06 0.23 -8.22
CA SER A 341 -20.36 -0.38 -9.52
C SER A 341 -20.62 0.66 -10.60
N ALA A 342 -21.33 1.75 -10.29
CA ALA A 342 -21.57 2.81 -11.27
C ALA A 342 -20.26 3.46 -11.74
N PHE A 343 -19.32 3.72 -10.82
CA PHE A 343 -18.02 4.24 -11.21
C PHE A 343 -17.16 3.20 -11.96
N GLU A 344 -17.18 1.93 -11.54
CA GLU A 344 -16.47 0.86 -12.23
C GLU A 344 -16.94 0.71 -13.68
N THR A 345 -18.25 0.77 -13.94
CA THR A 345 -18.79 0.76 -15.31
C THR A 345 -18.33 1.96 -16.12
N LEU A 346 -18.31 3.15 -15.52
CA LEU A 346 -17.78 4.35 -16.19
C LEU A 346 -16.30 4.21 -16.52
N LEU A 347 -15.50 3.68 -15.59
CA LEU A 347 -14.08 3.40 -15.79
C LEU A 347 -13.84 2.39 -16.91
N GLU A 348 -14.56 1.27 -16.90
CA GLU A 348 -14.46 0.25 -17.96
C GLU A 348 -14.81 0.84 -19.33
N THR A 349 -15.89 1.63 -19.42
CA THR A 349 -16.30 2.27 -20.68
C THR A 349 -15.23 3.24 -21.20
N VAL A 350 -14.66 4.08 -20.32
CA VAL A 350 -13.62 5.05 -20.73
C VAL A 350 -12.35 4.32 -21.16
N VAL A 351 -11.94 3.28 -20.43
CA VAL A 351 -10.75 2.48 -20.72
C VAL A 351 -10.87 1.72 -22.03
N GLU A 352 -12.04 1.13 -22.31
CA GLU A 352 -12.32 0.46 -23.57
C GLU A 352 -12.25 1.44 -24.74
N LYS A 353 -12.90 2.60 -24.61
CA LYS A 353 -12.97 3.59 -25.69
C LYS A 353 -11.66 4.33 -25.94
N SER A 354 -10.84 4.54 -24.91
CA SER A 354 -9.53 5.19 -25.06
C SER A 354 -8.46 4.28 -25.63
N ASN A 355 -8.73 2.97 -25.77
CA ASN A 355 -7.78 1.95 -26.20
C ASN A 355 -6.48 1.90 -25.37
N VAL A 356 -6.48 2.45 -24.14
CA VAL A 356 -5.29 2.49 -23.27
C VAL A 356 -4.77 1.09 -22.88
N MET A 357 -5.62 0.07 -23.01
CA MET A 357 -5.29 -1.32 -22.73
C MET A 357 -4.82 -2.12 -23.97
N GLN A 358 -4.70 -1.49 -25.14
CA GLN A 358 -4.28 -2.17 -26.36
C GLN A 358 -2.91 -2.82 -26.17
N GLY A 359 -2.83 -4.13 -26.41
CA GLY A 359 -1.58 -4.90 -26.25
C GLY A 359 -1.19 -5.25 -24.80
N ARG A 360 -2.03 -4.95 -23.80
CA ARG A 360 -1.75 -5.24 -22.38
C ARG A 360 -2.68 -6.31 -21.81
N ASN A 361 -2.09 -7.26 -21.10
CA ASN A 361 -2.83 -8.27 -20.34
C ASN A 361 -3.11 -7.78 -18.92
N GLY A 362 -4.38 -7.59 -18.57
CA GLY A 362 -4.80 -7.19 -17.23
C GLY A 362 -6.05 -6.32 -17.25
N LYS A 363 -6.38 -5.72 -16.10
CA LYS A 363 -7.49 -4.74 -16.04
C LYS A 363 -7.27 -3.69 -14.97
N PHE A 364 -7.77 -2.49 -15.20
CA PHE A 364 -7.89 -1.49 -14.15
C PHE A 364 -9.06 -1.82 -13.23
N THR A 365 -8.87 -1.65 -11.93
CA THR A 365 -9.87 -1.94 -10.90
C THR A 365 -9.85 -0.86 -9.82
N THR A 366 -10.64 -1.00 -8.75
CA THR A 366 -10.71 -0.03 -7.63
C THR A 366 -9.41 0.35 -6.94
N HIS A 367 -8.31 -0.37 -7.22
CA HIS A 367 -7.00 -0.12 -6.63
C HIS A 367 -5.97 0.44 -7.61
N CYS A 368 -6.31 0.62 -8.89
CA CYS A 368 -5.36 1.04 -9.92
C CYS A 368 -4.72 2.40 -9.62
N PHE A 369 -5.52 3.39 -9.18
CA PHE A 369 -5.02 4.74 -8.86
C PHE A 369 -4.13 4.77 -7.62
N ARG A 370 -4.55 4.07 -6.56
CA ARG A 370 -3.75 3.93 -5.33
C ARG A 370 -2.41 3.25 -5.60
N ARG A 371 -2.40 2.20 -6.42
CA ARG A 371 -1.18 1.47 -6.78
C ARG A 371 -0.29 2.31 -7.69
N GLY A 372 -0.84 2.84 -8.77
CA GLY A 372 -0.11 3.65 -9.74
C GLY A 372 0.46 4.93 -9.15
N GLY A 373 -0.30 5.65 -8.31
CA GLY A 373 0.21 6.83 -7.62
C GLY A 373 1.34 6.51 -6.65
N ALA A 374 1.24 5.39 -5.94
CA ALA A 374 2.29 4.95 -5.00
C ALA A 374 3.56 4.52 -5.74
N GLN A 375 3.43 3.78 -6.84
CA GLN A 375 4.56 3.38 -7.68
C GLN A 375 5.20 4.59 -8.36
N TYR A 376 4.41 5.49 -8.96
CA TYR A 376 4.91 6.71 -9.58
C TYR A 376 5.74 7.54 -8.61
N ARG A 377 5.22 7.89 -7.42
CA ARG A 377 6.01 8.67 -6.45
C ARG A 377 7.20 7.92 -5.89
N PHE A 378 7.21 6.59 -5.92
CA PHE A 378 8.34 5.80 -5.41
C PHE A 378 9.43 5.58 -6.47
N LEU A 379 9.05 5.37 -7.73
CA LEU A 379 9.94 4.91 -8.82
C LEU A 379 10.18 5.98 -9.87
N TRP A 380 9.12 6.64 -10.36
CA TRP A 380 9.17 7.37 -11.64
C TRP A 380 9.02 8.89 -11.53
N ALA A 381 8.60 9.43 -10.39
CA ALA A 381 8.47 10.88 -10.22
C ALA A 381 9.83 11.57 -10.13
N ASP A 382 9.95 12.78 -10.68
CA ASP A 382 11.16 13.61 -10.62
C ASP A 382 11.71 13.73 -9.19
N ARG A 383 10.78 13.92 -8.24
CA ARG A 383 11.05 13.91 -6.80
C ARG A 383 10.45 12.67 -6.18
N LYS A 384 11.23 11.60 -6.20
CA LYS A 384 10.91 10.32 -5.57
C LYS A 384 10.73 10.47 -4.05
N TRP A 385 9.82 9.68 -3.50
CA TRP A 385 9.49 9.69 -2.07
C TRP A 385 10.18 8.54 -1.35
N SER A 386 10.71 8.83 -0.17
CA SER A 386 11.17 7.77 0.73
C SER A 386 10.04 6.80 1.06
N LEU A 387 10.38 5.53 1.34
CA LEU A 387 9.39 4.53 1.75
C LEU A 387 8.56 4.98 2.97
N LYS A 388 9.16 5.76 3.88
CA LYS A 388 8.45 6.34 5.03
C LYS A 388 7.39 7.35 4.60
N ALA A 389 7.69 8.20 3.61
CA ALA A 389 6.75 9.15 3.04
C ALA A 389 5.62 8.42 2.30
N VAL A 390 5.94 7.40 1.50
CA VAL A 390 4.95 6.53 0.84
C VAL A 390 4.03 5.89 1.89
N LYS A 391 4.61 5.26 2.91
CA LYS A 391 3.88 4.59 4.01
C LYS A 391 2.94 5.56 4.71
N TRP A 392 3.41 6.77 5.03
CA TRP A 392 2.59 7.81 5.64
C TRP A 392 1.48 8.26 4.69
N TRP A 393 1.79 8.63 3.46
CA TRP A 393 0.84 9.21 2.51
C TRP A 393 -0.29 8.26 2.15
N GLY A 394 -0.01 6.98 1.87
CA GLY A 394 -1.06 5.98 1.61
C GLY A 394 -1.71 5.38 2.85
N GLY A 395 -1.38 5.91 4.03
CA GLY A 395 -2.03 5.57 5.30
C GLY A 395 -1.75 4.14 5.76
N TRP A 396 -0.62 3.54 5.39
CA TRP A 396 -0.22 2.21 5.85
C TRP A 396 0.15 2.24 7.34
N SER A 397 -0.09 1.13 8.04
CA SER A 397 0.15 1.07 9.49
C SER A 397 1.65 1.09 9.80
N SER A 398 2.10 1.78 10.86
CA SER A 398 3.53 1.83 11.22
C SER A 398 4.17 0.45 11.40
N ASN A 399 3.38 -0.54 11.79
CA ASN A 399 3.79 -1.91 12.05
C ASN A 399 3.66 -2.84 10.83
N GLU A 400 3.19 -2.32 9.69
CA GLU A 400 3.12 -3.10 8.46
C GLU A 400 4.51 -3.53 8.01
N ASN A 401 4.64 -4.80 7.63
CA ASN A 401 5.91 -5.36 7.17
C ASN A 401 6.37 -4.63 5.90
N VAL A 402 7.61 -4.17 5.90
CA VAL A 402 8.24 -3.50 4.76
C VAL A 402 8.21 -4.39 3.52
N GLY A 403 8.43 -5.69 3.67
CA GLY A 403 8.38 -6.66 2.57
C GLY A 403 7.01 -6.70 1.90
N THR A 404 5.91 -6.52 2.63
CA THR A 404 4.56 -6.46 2.04
C THR A 404 4.38 -5.19 1.21
N LEU A 405 4.90 -4.05 1.67
CA LEU A 405 4.83 -2.79 0.93
C LEU A 405 5.73 -2.81 -0.31
N MET A 406 6.96 -3.33 -0.18
CA MET A 406 7.87 -3.49 -1.32
C MET A 406 7.29 -4.42 -2.37
N ARG A 407 6.71 -5.54 -1.94
CA ARG A 407 5.98 -6.47 -2.81
C ARG A 407 4.84 -5.74 -3.56
N TYR A 408 4.04 -4.95 -2.85
CA TYR A 408 2.97 -4.16 -3.46
C TYR A 408 3.46 -3.16 -4.52
N LEU A 409 4.65 -2.57 -4.32
CA LEU A 409 5.25 -1.59 -5.23
C LEU A 409 5.97 -2.25 -6.41
N LEU A 410 6.62 -3.41 -6.21
CA LEU A 410 7.55 -4.02 -7.19
C LEU A 410 7.02 -5.26 -7.91
N ASP A 411 6.01 -5.97 -7.38
CA ASP A 411 5.56 -7.27 -7.92
C ASP A 411 5.25 -7.28 -9.41
N GLU A 412 4.79 -6.14 -9.90
CA GLU A 412 4.42 -5.99 -11.30
C GLU A 412 5.57 -5.60 -12.20
N LEU A 413 6.52 -4.81 -11.68
CA LEU A 413 7.78 -4.55 -12.38
C LEU A 413 8.47 -5.90 -12.67
N MET A 414 8.55 -6.75 -11.65
CA MET A 414 9.10 -8.10 -11.77
C MET A 414 8.33 -9.02 -12.74
N ALA A 415 7.05 -8.75 -13.00
CA ALA A 415 6.24 -9.55 -13.92
C ALA A 415 6.43 -9.15 -15.40
N TYR A 416 6.97 -7.96 -15.67
CA TYR A 416 7.26 -7.46 -17.01
C TYR A 416 8.73 -7.58 -17.40
N GLU A 417 9.63 -7.79 -16.43
CA GLU A 417 11.06 -7.97 -16.67
C GLU A 417 11.37 -9.43 -17.03
N GLU A 418 11.63 -9.68 -18.31
CA GLU A 418 12.12 -10.97 -18.82
C GLU A 418 13.37 -10.75 -19.68
N GLY A 419 14.36 -11.64 -19.56
CA GLY A 419 15.61 -11.55 -20.30
C GLY A 419 16.56 -10.51 -19.70
N PHE A 420 17.51 -10.98 -18.89
CA PHE A 420 18.57 -10.14 -18.30
C PHE A 420 19.95 -10.43 -18.89
N SER A 421 20.00 -11.17 -19.99
CA SER A 421 21.25 -11.65 -20.60
C SER A 421 22.14 -10.51 -21.08
N ASP A 422 21.54 -9.38 -21.46
CA ASP A 422 22.20 -8.18 -21.97
C ASP A 422 22.25 -7.04 -20.93
N ILE A 423 21.96 -7.31 -19.65
CA ILE A 423 21.87 -6.26 -18.62
C ILE A 423 23.20 -5.51 -18.38
N MET A 424 24.32 -6.11 -18.77
CA MET A 424 25.66 -5.51 -18.69
C MET A 424 26.18 -5.02 -20.06
N MET A 425 25.37 -5.12 -21.12
CA MET A 425 25.78 -4.77 -22.48
C MET A 425 25.57 -3.27 -22.72
N ASP A 426 26.60 -2.60 -23.23
CA ASP A 426 26.63 -1.15 -23.50
C ASP A 426 25.80 -0.73 -24.73
N ASP A 427 25.26 -1.69 -25.49
CA ASP A 427 24.41 -1.49 -26.66
C ASP A 427 22.97 -1.98 -26.45
N ARG A 428 22.61 -2.31 -25.19
CA ARG A 428 21.25 -2.72 -24.84
C ARG A 428 20.25 -1.60 -25.16
N ALA A 429 19.04 -1.99 -25.54
CA ALA A 429 17.93 -1.06 -25.66
C ALA A 429 17.56 -0.54 -24.26
N VAL A 430 17.90 0.71 -23.96
CA VAL A 430 17.81 1.36 -22.64
C VAL A 430 16.37 1.47 -22.11
N ASP A 431 15.37 1.40 -22.98
CA ASP A 431 13.97 1.72 -22.64
C ASP A 431 13.29 0.78 -21.65
N ARG A 432 13.77 -0.46 -21.46
CA ARG A 432 13.01 -1.44 -20.68
C ARG A 432 13.31 -1.46 -19.18
N HIS A 433 14.52 -1.05 -18.75
CA HIS A 433 15.03 -1.48 -17.43
C HIS A 433 15.72 -0.40 -16.56
N GLU A 434 15.93 0.84 -17.03
CA GLU A 434 16.72 1.85 -16.28
C GLU A 434 15.93 2.79 -15.36
N THR A 435 14.61 2.66 -15.25
CA THR A 435 13.81 3.67 -14.52
C THR A 435 13.79 3.52 -12.99
N PHE A 436 14.47 2.54 -12.39
CA PHE A 436 14.48 2.39 -10.93
C PHE A 436 15.26 3.51 -10.21
N MET A 437 16.28 4.10 -10.84
CA MET A 437 17.10 5.16 -10.23
C MET A 437 16.83 6.56 -10.79
N GLY A 438 16.07 6.67 -11.89
CA GLY A 438 15.71 7.92 -12.56
C GLY A 438 16.88 8.86 -12.79
N GLU A 439 17.89 8.34 -13.49
CA GLU A 439 18.68 9.20 -14.37
C GLU A 439 17.83 9.37 -15.63
N ASP A 440 17.20 10.54 -15.75
CA ASP A 440 16.49 10.94 -16.96
C ASP A 440 17.49 11.59 -17.94
N GLU A 441 17.14 11.61 -19.22
CA GLU A 441 17.92 11.86 -20.46
C GLU A 441 18.63 13.24 -20.58
N THR A 442 18.90 13.92 -19.47
CA THR A 442 19.62 15.21 -19.41
C THR A 442 21.02 15.10 -18.81
N ALA A 443 21.56 13.88 -18.69
CA ALA A 443 22.97 13.71 -18.35
C ALA A 443 23.85 14.32 -19.47
N PRO A 444 24.84 15.17 -19.15
CA PRO A 444 25.82 15.59 -20.15
C PRO A 444 26.47 14.33 -20.73
N LEU A 445 26.56 14.26 -22.07
CA LEU A 445 27.22 13.20 -22.83
C LEU A 445 28.40 12.65 -22.03
N ARG A 446 28.35 11.38 -21.64
CA ARG A 446 29.42 10.80 -20.83
C ARG A 446 30.67 10.79 -21.69
N LYS A 447 31.85 10.98 -21.08
CA LYS A 447 33.13 10.95 -21.80
C LYS A 447 33.29 9.67 -22.64
N ALA A 448 32.70 8.57 -22.20
CA ALA A 448 32.64 7.31 -22.94
C ALA A 448 31.84 7.41 -24.24
N ASP A 449 30.72 8.14 -24.26
CA ASP A 449 29.89 8.35 -25.45
C ASP A 449 30.62 9.22 -26.48
N LEU A 450 31.36 10.23 -26.01
CA LEU A 450 32.24 11.07 -26.83
C LEU A 450 33.37 10.27 -27.47
N LEU A 451 34.03 9.40 -26.69
CA LEU A 451 35.08 8.50 -27.19
C LEU A 451 34.52 7.46 -28.18
N ARG A 452 33.29 6.98 -27.96
CA ARG A 452 32.62 6.04 -28.86
C ARG A 452 32.20 6.71 -30.17
N LEU A 453 31.70 7.95 -30.10
CA LEU A 453 31.41 8.77 -31.28
C LEU A 453 32.70 9.03 -32.06
N GLU A 454 33.78 9.45 -31.40
CA GLU A 454 35.10 9.68 -32.00
C GLU A 454 35.63 8.42 -32.69
N GLY A 455 35.58 7.26 -32.02
CA GLY A 455 35.98 5.98 -32.60
C GLY A 455 35.14 5.58 -33.82
N THR A 456 33.83 5.82 -33.78
CA THR A 456 32.93 5.52 -34.91
C THR A 456 33.19 6.45 -36.10
N LEU A 457 33.51 7.72 -35.83
CA LEU A 457 33.79 8.73 -36.84
C LEU A 457 35.14 8.46 -37.50
N LEU A 458 36.16 8.09 -36.72
CA LEU A 458 37.47 7.67 -37.22
C LEU A 458 37.38 6.39 -38.07
N ALA A 459 36.60 5.39 -37.64
CA ALA A 459 36.39 4.16 -38.40
C ALA A 459 35.67 4.43 -39.75
N LYS A 460 34.67 5.32 -39.75
CA LYS A 460 33.99 5.74 -41.00
C LYS A 460 34.91 6.55 -41.91
N LEU A 461 35.74 7.44 -41.37
CA LEU A 461 36.73 8.20 -42.14
C LEU A 461 37.80 7.28 -42.74
N GLN A 462 38.31 6.31 -41.97
CA GLN A 462 39.23 5.29 -42.49
C GLN A 462 38.59 4.47 -43.60
N GLY A 463 37.34 4.01 -43.42
CA GLY A 463 36.62 3.30 -44.47
C GLY A 463 36.34 4.14 -45.73
N LEU A 464 36.16 5.46 -45.60
CA LEU A 464 36.04 6.37 -46.73
C LEU A 464 37.38 6.62 -47.43
N ILE A 465 38.49 6.71 -46.69
CA ILE A 465 39.84 6.87 -47.23
C ILE A 465 40.30 5.59 -47.95
N GLU A 466 40.00 4.42 -47.39
CA GLU A 466 40.27 3.13 -48.04
C GLU A 466 39.43 2.97 -49.32
N LYS A 467 38.15 3.36 -49.28
CA LYS A 467 37.30 3.40 -50.47
C LYS A 467 37.86 4.38 -51.51
N ALA A 468 38.24 5.59 -51.14
CA ALA A 468 38.83 6.58 -52.04
C ALA A 468 40.16 6.09 -52.65
N SER A 469 41.00 5.40 -51.86
CA SER A 469 42.26 4.81 -52.33
C SER A 469 42.05 3.60 -53.26
N SER A 470 40.97 2.84 -53.08
CA SER A 470 40.60 1.71 -53.94
C SER A 470 39.91 2.09 -55.26
N THR A 471 39.41 3.33 -55.39
CA THR A 471 38.65 3.78 -56.57
C THR A 471 39.44 4.66 -57.55
N GLY A 472 40.73 4.92 -57.31
CA GLY A 472 41.60 5.60 -58.28
C GLY A 472 41.08 6.96 -58.79
N VAL A 473 40.33 7.71 -57.96
CA VAL A 473 39.80 9.01 -58.36
C VAL A 473 40.87 10.08 -58.13
N ILE A 474 41.44 10.55 -59.23
CA ILE A 474 42.28 11.75 -59.31
C ILE A 474 41.39 12.96 -58.99
N ILE A 475 41.66 13.66 -57.90
CA ILE A 475 41.06 14.98 -57.63
C ILE A 475 41.88 16.03 -58.40
N PRO A 476 41.27 16.85 -59.28
CA PRO A 476 42.01 17.83 -60.06
C PRO A 476 42.39 19.05 -59.19
N ALA A 477 43.65 19.46 -59.31
CA ALA A 477 44.14 20.73 -58.78
C ALA A 477 43.83 21.85 -59.79
N THR A 478 43.01 22.84 -59.41
CA THR A 478 43.00 24.15 -60.05
C THR A 478 42.83 25.26 -59.00
N ALA A 479 43.82 26.14 -58.99
CA ALA A 479 43.85 27.40 -58.26
C ALA A 479 42.94 28.46 -58.93
N SER A 480 42.48 29.45 -58.17
CA SER A 480 42.61 30.91 -58.46
C SER A 480 41.63 31.77 -57.63
N SER A 481 42.19 32.53 -56.70
CA SER A 481 42.13 34.01 -56.57
C SER A 481 40.81 34.79 -56.38
N SER A 482 40.83 35.61 -55.31
CA SER A 482 40.26 36.98 -55.16
C SER A 482 38.73 37.10 -55.01
N ASN A 483 38.13 37.97 -54.17
CA ASN A 483 38.57 39.18 -53.45
C ASN A 483 37.42 39.68 -52.52
N ILE A 484 37.72 40.65 -51.61
CA ILE A 484 36.82 41.68 -51.00
C ILE A 484 35.94 41.22 -49.80
N ASP A 485 35.87 41.87 -48.62
CA ASP A 485 36.48 43.11 -48.13
C ASP A 485 36.49 43.18 -46.59
N THR A 486 37.27 44.15 -46.09
CA THR A 486 37.67 44.40 -44.70
C THR A 486 36.91 45.63 -44.15
N GLU A 487 36.31 45.56 -42.96
CA GLU A 487 36.08 46.75 -42.10
C GLU A 487 36.18 46.43 -40.58
N SER A 488 37.33 46.83 -40.02
CA SER A 488 37.60 47.58 -38.77
C SER A 488 36.94 47.34 -37.38
N ILE A 489 37.82 46.92 -36.43
CA ILE A 489 38.14 47.47 -35.07
C ILE A 489 37.20 47.13 -33.86
N PRO A 490 37.68 47.01 -32.57
CA PRO A 490 39.04 47.02 -31.99
C PRO A 490 39.42 45.78 -31.14
N SER A 491 40.73 45.63 -30.96
CA SER A 491 41.38 44.79 -29.94
C SER A 491 41.34 45.48 -28.56
N LEU A 492 40.86 44.77 -27.53
CA LEU A 492 41.10 45.09 -26.11
C LEU A 492 41.54 43.82 -25.37
N THR A 493 42.84 43.81 -25.10
CA THR A 493 43.61 43.06 -24.11
C THR A 493 42.79 42.43 -22.96
N LEU A 494 42.80 41.09 -22.89
CA LEU A 494 42.38 40.35 -21.70
C LEU A 494 43.54 40.28 -20.68
N PRO A 495 43.27 40.47 -19.37
CA PRO A 495 44.31 40.50 -18.35
C PRO A 495 44.95 39.13 -18.11
N ALA A 496 46.25 39.18 -17.80
CA ALA A 496 47.05 38.05 -17.34
C ALA A 496 46.34 37.29 -16.20
N VAL A 497 46.08 36.00 -16.45
CA VAL A 497 45.65 35.05 -15.43
C VAL A 497 46.81 34.87 -14.46
N VAL A 498 46.67 35.53 -13.30
CA VAL A 498 47.54 35.34 -12.14
C VAL A 498 47.50 33.85 -11.78
N ARG A 499 48.63 33.18 -12.03
CA ARG A 499 48.91 31.83 -11.55
C ARG A 499 48.95 31.90 -10.03
N ARG A 500 47.83 31.55 -9.38
CA ARG A 500 47.81 31.34 -7.92
C ARG A 500 48.69 30.14 -7.65
N GLU A 501 49.86 30.40 -7.07
CA GLU A 501 50.65 29.36 -6.40
C GLU A 501 49.73 28.66 -5.39
N GLU A 502 49.56 27.36 -5.57
CA GLU A 502 48.88 26.48 -4.63
C GLU A 502 49.63 26.53 -3.31
N SER A 503 49.06 27.25 -2.34
CA SER A 503 49.42 27.05 -0.94
C SER A 503 49.18 25.58 -0.60
N PRO A 504 50.13 24.89 0.07
CA PRO A 504 49.94 23.51 0.47
C PRO A 504 48.69 23.44 1.35
N ALA A 505 47.73 22.64 0.91
CA ALA A 505 46.47 22.42 1.60
C ALA A 505 46.74 22.14 3.08
N ALA A 506 46.14 22.95 3.95
CA ALA A 506 46.07 22.64 5.37
C ALA A 506 45.55 21.20 5.53
N PRO A 507 46.10 20.40 6.47
CA PRO A 507 45.64 19.03 6.66
C PRO A 507 44.13 19.06 6.91
N ILE A 508 43.38 18.37 6.04
CA ILE A 508 41.95 18.15 6.25
C ILE A 508 41.84 17.42 7.60
N GLN A 509 41.40 18.13 8.63
CA GLN A 509 40.98 17.52 9.89
C GLN A 509 39.79 16.63 9.56
N TYR A 510 40.05 15.33 9.39
CA TYR A 510 39.05 14.31 9.23
C TYR A 510 38.23 14.28 10.52
N ILE A 511 37.08 14.93 10.55
CA ILE A 511 36.15 14.80 11.67
C ILE A 511 35.63 13.36 11.57
N PRO A 512 36.00 12.45 12.48
CA PRO A 512 35.53 11.07 12.40
C PRO A 512 34.00 11.09 12.47
N GLN A 513 33.32 10.41 11.56
CA GLN A 513 31.91 10.14 11.72
C GLN A 513 31.73 8.89 12.58
N PRO A 514 30.71 8.81 13.44
CA PRO A 514 30.44 7.62 14.22
C PRO A 514 30.12 6.46 13.27
N THR A 515 30.95 5.42 13.34
CA THR A 515 30.80 4.23 12.51
C THR A 515 29.70 3.32 13.04
N ARG A 516 29.23 2.35 12.25
CA ARG A 516 28.15 1.46 12.68
C ARG A 516 28.62 0.55 13.81
N ILE A 517 27.84 0.42 14.89
CA ILE A 517 28.14 -0.54 15.97
C ILE A 517 28.00 -1.97 15.42
N PRO A 518 29.07 -2.80 15.47
CA PRO A 518 29.04 -4.19 15.01
C PRO A 518 28.04 -5.05 15.78
N GLU A 519 27.71 -6.22 15.25
CA GLU A 519 26.83 -7.17 15.94
C GLU A 519 27.49 -7.71 17.22
N THR A 520 26.80 -7.56 18.35
CA THR A 520 27.25 -7.99 19.68
C THR A 520 26.56 -9.29 20.06
N ASN A 521 27.30 -10.39 20.10
CA ASN A 521 26.74 -11.73 20.37
C ASN A 521 27.07 -12.22 21.80
N THR A 522 28.16 -11.72 22.37
CA THR A 522 28.68 -12.12 23.68
C THR A 522 28.89 -10.93 24.62
N LEU A 523 29.08 -11.20 25.92
CA LEU A 523 29.55 -10.20 26.87
C LEU A 523 30.95 -9.68 26.48
N ASP A 524 31.83 -10.55 26.01
CA ASP A 524 33.19 -10.21 25.60
C ASP A 524 33.19 -9.22 24.43
N ASP A 525 32.30 -9.40 23.43
CA ASP A 525 32.08 -8.40 22.37
C ASP A 525 31.65 -7.05 22.93
N ALA A 526 30.72 -7.05 23.89
CA ALA A 526 30.18 -5.84 24.48
C ALA A 526 31.28 -5.05 25.22
N LEU A 527 32.09 -5.75 26.02
CA LEU A 527 33.22 -5.17 26.75
C LEU A 527 34.30 -4.66 25.79
N GLN A 528 34.64 -5.44 24.76
CA GLN A 528 35.61 -5.05 23.74
C GLN A 528 35.18 -3.75 23.04
N TYR A 529 33.93 -3.68 22.58
CA TYR A 529 33.42 -2.48 21.89
C TYR A 529 33.32 -1.28 22.84
N TRP A 530 32.99 -1.52 24.11
CA TRP A 530 32.86 -0.48 25.12
C TRP A 530 34.19 0.15 25.52
N GLU A 531 35.21 -0.67 25.79
CA GLU A 531 36.49 -0.21 26.34
C GLU A 531 37.53 0.16 25.28
N HIS A 532 37.57 -0.58 24.17
CA HIS A 532 38.66 -0.52 23.20
C HIS A 532 38.20 -0.28 21.75
N GLY A 533 36.90 -0.43 21.46
CA GLY A 533 36.40 -0.47 20.09
C GLY A 533 36.79 -1.76 19.36
N CYS A 534 36.66 -1.76 18.04
CA CYS A 534 37.04 -2.87 17.16
C CYS A 534 37.35 -2.34 15.75
N PRO A 535 38.60 -1.86 15.51
CA PRO A 535 38.99 -1.29 14.21
C PRO A 535 38.78 -2.25 13.04
N GLU A 536 38.99 -3.56 13.24
CA GLU A 536 38.78 -4.60 12.23
C GLU A 536 37.33 -4.66 11.74
N LYS A 537 36.36 -4.29 12.58
CA LYS A 537 34.93 -4.21 12.23
C LYS A 537 34.47 -2.76 11.96
N GLY A 538 35.42 -1.85 11.79
CA GLY A 538 35.18 -0.43 11.52
C GLY A 538 34.81 0.40 12.74
N LEU A 539 34.88 -0.12 13.97
CA LEU A 539 34.60 0.63 15.21
C LEU A 539 35.89 1.22 15.78
N ASN A 540 36.32 2.38 15.29
CA ASN A 540 37.61 2.97 15.67
C ASN A 540 37.59 3.70 17.02
N VAL A 541 36.42 4.17 17.45
CA VAL A 541 36.27 4.90 18.71
C VAL A 541 35.53 4.00 19.72
N PRO A 542 36.07 3.79 20.93
CA PRO A 542 35.39 3.05 22.00
C PRO A 542 34.03 3.64 22.33
N LEU A 543 33.02 2.80 22.55
CA LEU A 543 31.64 3.26 22.72
C LEU A 543 31.43 4.15 23.95
N LYS A 544 32.26 4.03 25.00
CA LYS A 544 32.21 4.89 26.18
C LYS A 544 32.52 6.36 25.87
N ASP A 545 33.35 6.61 24.85
CA ASP A 545 33.84 7.93 24.48
C ASP A 545 32.99 8.62 23.41
N TRP A 546 32.02 7.90 22.82
CA TRP A 546 31.15 8.43 21.76
C TRP A 546 30.36 9.67 22.16
N SER A 547 29.96 9.76 23.43
CA SER A 547 29.23 10.93 23.93
C SER A 547 30.08 12.20 24.04
N GLN A 548 31.40 12.05 24.09
CA GLN A 548 32.36 13.16 24.14
C GLN A 548 32.82 13.55 22.73
N GLN A 549 32.91 12.58 21.82
CA GLN A 549 33.46 12.79 20.47
C GLN A 549 32.41 13.12 19.41
N PHE A 550 31.14 12.74 19.60
CA PHE A 550 30.08 12.91 18.60
C PHE A 550 28.85 13.60 19.21
N LYS A 551 28.11 14.37 18.39
CA LYS A 551 26.81 14.89 18.82
C LYS A 551 25.80 13.76 18.81
N SER A 552 24.80 13.80 19.70
CA SER A 552 23.75 12.76 19.74
C SER A 552 22.95 12.61 18.45
N SER A 553 22.92 13.65 17.60
CA SER A 553 22.36 13.58 16.24
C SER A 553 23.09 12.59 15.35
N ASP A 554 24.39 12.44 15.54
CA ASP A 554 25.29 11.79 14.60
C ASP A 554 25.21 10.26 14.75
N TYR A 555 24.96 9.76 15.97
CA TYR A 555 24.76 8.34 16.27
C TYR A 555 23.32 7.98 16.65
N LEU A 556 22.33 8.83 16.33
CA LEU A 556 20.92 8.61 16.69
C LEU A 556 20.39 7.24 16.25
N LYS A 557 20.85 6.74 15.09
CA LYS A 557 20.47 5.43 14.54
C LYS A 557 21.00 4.26 15.37
N GLU A 558 22.10 4.44 16.09
CA GLU A 558 22.76 3.42 16.91
C GLU A 558 22.51 3.62 18.43
N ALA A 559 21.82 4.69 18.82
CA ALA A 559 21.59 5.06 20.22
C ALA A 559 20.95 3.93 21.07
N VAL A 560 20.07 3.12 20.47
CA VAL A 560 19.45 1.96 21.16
C VAL A 560 20.49 0.87 21.44
N LYS A 561 21.36 0.56 20.48
CA LYS A 561 22.41 -0.45 20.67
C LYS A 561 23.47 0.04 21.67
N LEU A 562 23.88 1.30 21.53
CA LEU A 562 24.79 1.96 22.46
C LEU A 562 24.26 1.88 23.90
N GLY A 563 22.99 2.24 24.10
CA GLY A 563 22.35 2.13 25.42
C GLY A 563 22.29 0.70 25.96
N ASN A 564 22.07 -0.30 25.10
CA ASN A 564 22.05 -1.70 25.51
C ASN A 564 23.42 -2.20 25.95
N ILE A 565 24.45 -1.92 25.16
CA ILE A 565 25.84 -2.30 25.47
C ILE A 565 26.26 -1.60 26.76
N ARG A 566 25.99 -0.29 26.87
CA ARG A 566 26.22 0.50 28.09
C ARG A 566 25.63 -0.18 29.32
N PHE A 567 24.36 -0.59 29.27
CA PHE A 567 23.70 -1.18 30.43
C PHE A 567 24.34 -2.49 30.88
N VAL A 568 24.77 -3.32 29.93
CA VAL A 568 25.43 -4.60 30.23
C VAL A 568 26.84 -4.37 30.77
N CYS A 569 27.61 -3.45 30.19
CA CYS A 569 28.95 -3.10 30.67
C CYS A 569 28.91 -2.45 32.06
N GLU A 570 27.98 -1.51 32.31
CA GLU A 570 27.76 -0.93 33.64
C GLU A 570 27.40 -2.00 34.66
N GLU A 571 26.56 -2.98 34.31
CA GLU A 571 26.19 -4.07 35.21
C GLU A 571 27.41 -4.94 35.56
N PHE A 572 28.24 -5.27 34.58
CA PHE A 572 29.46 -6.05 34.78
C PHE A 572 30.46 -5.29 35.66
N THR A 573 30.74 -4.03 35.36
CA THR A 573 31.74 -3.23 36.08
C THR A 573 31.26 -2.82 37.47
N THR A 574 30.02 -2.36 37.60
CA THR A 574 29.50 -1.76 38.85
C THR A 574 28.95 -2.81 39.82
N HIS A 575 28.23 -3.82 39.32
CA HIS A 575 27.53 -4.79 40.18
C HIS A 575 28.22 -6.14 40.26
N CYS A 576 29.07 -6.48 39.28
CA CYS A 576 29.90 -7.69 39.33
C CYS A 576 31.38 -7.37 39.58
N GLY A 577 31.73 -6.10 39.80
CA GLY A 577 33.11 -5.66 40.10
C GLY A 577 34.11 -5.98 38.99
N GLY A 578 33.66 -6.13 37.74
CA GLY A 578 34.50 -6.58 36.63
C GLY A 578 34.94 -8.06 36.72
N ASN A 579 34.34 -8.84 37.63
CA ASN A 579 34.72 -10.23 37.86
C ASN A 579 33.76 -11.19 37.15
N PHE A 580 34.29 -12.02 36.23
CA PHE A 580 33.52 -13.01 35.49
C PHE A 580 32.88 -14.08 36.37
N ILE A 581 33.48 -14.44 37.52
CA ILE A 581 32.92 -15.42 38.45
C ILE A 581 31.67 -14.84 39.13
N ALA A 582 31.76 -13.59 39.61
CA ALA A 582 30.62 -12.88 40.20
C ALA A 582 29.51 -12.65 39.17
N PHE A 583 29.88 -12.36 37.93
CA PHE A 583 28.94 -12.22 36.83
C PHE A 583 28.23 -13.54 36.49
N GLU A 584 28.96 -14.65 36.39
CA GLU A 584 28.38 -15.97 36.07
C GLU A 584 27.46 -16.46 37.20
N ALA A 585 27.80 -16.18 38.46
CA ALA A 585 26.94 -16.46 39.61
C ALA A 585 25.61 -15.68 39.53
N LYS A 586 25.65 -14.44 39.04
CA LYS A 586 24.47 -13.56 38.91
C LYS A 586 23.65 -13.83 37.65
N TYR A 587 24.30 -14.18 36.54
CA TYR A 587 23.69 -14.40 35.22
C TYR A 587 24.16 -15.73 34.59
N PRO A 588 23.78 -16.88 35.18
CA PRO A 588 24.33 -18.18 34.80
C PRO A 588 24.02 -18.55 33.35
N GLY A 589 25.05 -18.92 32.59
CA GLY A 589 24.97 -19.38 31.20
C GLY A 589 24.66 -18.28 30.17
N LEU A 590 24.64 -17.00 30.57
CA LEU A 590 24.24 -15.89 29.70
C LEU A 590 25.40 -15.16 29.03
N ARG A 591 26.65 -15.43 29.41
CA ARG A 591 27.86 -14.78 28.86
C ARG A 591 27.93 -14.84 27.33
N ARG A 592 27.51 -15.95 26.71
CA ARG A 592 27.53 -16.16 25.25
C ARG A 592 26.21 -15.84 24.54
N LYS A 593 25.23 -15.25 25.24
CA LYS A 593 23.88 -14.99 24.73
C LYS A 593 23.47 -13.55 25.00
N PHE A 594 24.11 -12.59 24.32
CA PHE A 594 23.96 -11.15 24.62
C PHE A 594 22.52 -10.65 24.66
N THR A 595 21.64 -11.12 23.76
CA THR A 595 20.22 -10.72 23.77
C THR A 595 19.48 -11.19 25.02
N MET A 596 19.77 -12.40 25.50
CA MET A 596 19.16 -12.94 26.73
C MET A 596 19.74 -12.24 27.96
N LEU A 597 21.06 -12.03 27.96
CA LEU A 597 21.75 -11.26 28.98
C LEU A 597 21.18 -9.84 29.14
N MET A 598 21.04 -9.10 28.05
CA MET A 598 20.48 -7.75 28.07
C MET A 598 19.05 -7.70 28.64
N LYS A 599 18.22 -8.71 28.34
CA LYS A 599 16.87 -8.82 28.94
C LYS A 599 16.93 -9.06 30.45
N ALA A 600 17.83 -9.93 30.91
CA ALA A 600 18.03 -10.21 32.32
C ALA A 600 18.52 -8.96 33.07
N VAL A 601 19.54 -8.26 32.53
CA VAL A 601 20.07 -7.02 33.10
C VAL A 601 18.98 -5.93 33.18
N ARG A 602 18.14 -5.77 32.15
CA ARG A 602 17.03 -4.80 32.20
C ARG A 602 15.96 -5.16 33.23
N ALA A 603 15.66 -6.45 33.42
CA ALA A 603 14.72 -6.89 34.44
C ALA A 603 15.26 -6.56 35.84
N GLU A 604 16.55 -6.82 36.07
CA GLU A 604 17.23 -6.52 37.34
C GLU A 604 17.26 -5.02 37.62
N ARG A 605 17.63 -4.19 36.63
CA ARG A 605 17.57 -2.72 36.73
C ARG A 605 16.17 -2.18 37.01
N LYS A 606 15.12 -2.87 36.55
CA LYS A 606 13.73 -2.52 36.84
C LYS A 606 13.37 -2.86 38.29
N ILE A 607 13.82 -4.01 38.79
CA ILE A 607 13.61 -4.43 40.19
C ILE A 607 14.30 -3.45 41.15
N ARG A 608 15.53 -2.99 40.83
CA ARG A 608 16.27 -2.01 41.62
C ARG A 608 15.72 -0.58 41.56
N GLY A 609 14.80 -0.30 40.63
CA GLY A 609 14.24 1.05 40.45
C GLY A 609 15.12 2.00 39.63
N ASP A 610 16.18 1.50 39.00
CA ASP A 610 17.09 2.28 38.14
C ASP A 610 16.41 2.81 36.87
N THR A 611 15.18 2.36 36.58
CA THR A 611 14.38 2.78 35.43
C THR A 611 12.99 3.24 35.85
N LYS A 612 12.69 4.53 35.65
CA LYS A 612 11.32 5.05 35.78
C LYS A 612 10.47 4.54 34.61
N SER A 613 9.42 3.78 34.93
CA SER A 613 8.33 3.51 33.99
C SER A 613 7.84 4.83 33.40
N ARG A 614 7.93 4.99 32.08
CA ARG A 614 7.39 6.17 31.40
C ARG A 614 5.87 6.06 31.48
N ASN A 615 5.30 6.62 32.55
CA ASN A 615 3.85 6.75 32.72
C ASN A 615 3.32 7.44 31.46
N ARG A 616 2.56 6.71 30.65
CA ARG A 616 1.70 7.30 29.62
C ARG A 616 0.70 8.16 30.38
N LEU A 617 0.92 9.48 30.37
CA LEU A 617 -0.13 10.44 30.67
C LEU A 617 -1.35 10.03 29.83
N LYS A 618 -2.40 9.66 30.55
CA LYS A 618 -3.67 9.22 29.98
C LYS A 618 -4.40 10.39 29.34
#